data_AF-A0A379SYJ2-F1
#
_entry.id   AF-A0A379SYJ2-F1
#
_cell.length_a   1.000
_cell.length_b   1.000
_cell.length_c   1.000
_cell.angle_alpha   90.00
_cell.angle_beta   90.00
_cell.angle_gamma   90.00
#
_symmetry.space_group_name_H-M   'P 1'
#
loop_
_entity.id
_entity.type
_entity.pdbx_description
1 polymer ?
#
loop_
_entity_poly.entity_id
_entity_poly.type
_entity_poly.pdbx_seq_one_letter_code
_entity_poly.pdbx_strand_id
1 'polypeptide(L)'
;MKNLSVKNNRITVLPETLPPTLQELYINHNLLINLPENLPAALQYLEASYNQLARLPESLPSFLSEGPQPARILIEHNPISERTIQNMQMLMSSEGYRGPRVFFAMGEFSNVRVTRPLHEAVQGWLTCLKEEDVNQWRAFETEVNAAAFSIFLDRLSDTQNTRHPDFKEQVSAWLMRLAEDSTLRERAFTIAMDATISCEDRVTLAYHQMQEATLVYDAERGAFDSKFTELIMAGREIFRLEKIESLAREKVKRLFFIDEIEVFLGFQNQLRESLSLTTMTQDMRFYNVSGITESDLDEAEVRIKVAENSQFNQWFSCWEPWHKVLERIAPDDWQEMMNKRVEYIESNEYQSRVNAKLSALKIAGDSDPERAIEIRADAERAIGRQVMEEINQSLFTELTEKVLTKQRINSLMTPYW
;
A
#
# COMPACT_ATOMS: atom_id res chain seq x y z
N MET A 1 37.69 -20.14 -9.49
CA MET A 1 37.45 -20.63 -8.10
C MET A 1 36.15 -21.41 -8.12
N LYS A 2 36.16 -22.68 -7.69
CA LYS A 2 34.95 -23.54 -7.77
C LYS A 2 34.18 -23.60 -6.45
N ASN A 3 34.89 -23.60 -5.33
CA ASN A 3 34.27 -23.69 -4.01
C ASN A 3 34.74 -22.50 -3.16
N LEU A 4 33.80 -21.85 -2.47
CA LEU A 4 34.06 -20.75 -1.54
C LEU A 4 33.35 -21.03 -0.22
N SER A 5 34.08 -20.98 0.88
CA SER A 5 33.53 -21.12 2.23
C SER A 5 33.96 -19.95 3.09
N VAL A 6 32.97 -19.21 3.60
CA VAL A 6 33.14 -18.07 4.51
C VAL A 6 32.18 -18.18 5.71
N LYS A 7 31.93 -19.42 6.16
CA LYS A 7 31.08 -19.75 7.30
C LYS A 7 31.59 -19.18 8.62
N ASN A 8 30.70 -18.96 9.59
CA ASN A 8 31.03 -18.47 10.94
C ASN A 8 31.77 -17.13 10.96
N ASN A 9 31.31 -16.16 10.17
CA ASN A 9 31.84 -14.81 10.16
C ASN A 9 30.76 -13.81 10.59
N ARG A 10 31.02 -12.53 10.37
CA ARG A 10 30.09 -11.42 10.65
C ARG A 10 29.74 -10.67 9.36
N ILE A 11 29.67 -11.39 8.25
CA ILE A 11 29.39 -10.79 6.94
C ILE A 11 27.93 -10.34 6.92
N THR A 12 27.71 -9.08 6.56
CA THR A 12 26.37 -8.49 6.46
C THR A 12 25.88 -8.35 5.02
N VAL A 13 26.81 -8.24 4.06
CA VAL A 13 26.53 -8.09 2.62
C VAL A 13 27.54 -8.90 1.82
N LEU A 14 27.07 -9.60 0.77
CA LEU A 14 27.91 -10.23 -0.24
C LEU A 14 28.11 -9.29 -1.44
N PRO A 15 29.24 -9.38 -2.15
CA PRO A 15 29.39 -8.65 -3.40
C PRO A 15 28.41 -9.16 -4.46
N GLU A 16 27.81 -8.25 -5.24
CA GLU A 16 26.95 -8.59 -6.39
C GLU A 16 27.69 -9.36 -7.49
N THR A 17 29.02 -9.23 -7.53
CA THR A 17 29.89 -9.91 -8.50
C THR A 17 30.61 -11.07 -7.84
N LEU A 18 29.94 -12.23 -7.83
CA LEU A 18 30.57 -13.49 -7.45
C LEU A 18 31.31 -14.12 -8.65
N PRO A 19 32.38 -14.90 -8.42
CA PRO A 19 33.10 -15.56 -9.50
C PRO A 19 32.17 -16.45 -10.34
N PRO A 20 32.13 -16.31 -11.69
CA PRO A 20 31.17 -17.03 -12.53
C PRO A 20 31.39 -18.55 -12.54
N THR A 21 32.59 -19.01 -12.18
CA THR A 21 32.94 -20.44 -12.10
C THR A 21 32.57 -21.10 -10.77
N LEU A 22 31.95 -20.37 -9.85
CA LEU A 22 31.64 -20.85 -8.50
C LEU A 22 30.49 -21.86 -8.55
N GLN A 23 30.72 -23.05 -7.99
CA GLN A 23 29.79 -24.18 -7.96
C GLN A 23 29.21 -24.41 -6.56
N GLU A 24 30.03 -24.24 -5.52
CA GLU A 24 29.64 -24.43 -4.12
C GLU A 24 29.95 -23.17 -3.30
N LEU A 25 28.93 -22.62 -2.64
CA LEU A 25 29.05 -21.46 -1.77
C LEU A 25 28.51 -21.77 -0.37
N TYR A 26 29.38 -21.67 0.63
CA TYR A 26 29.04 -21.87 2.04
C TYR A 26 29.18 -20.55 2.81
N ILE A 27 28.05 -19.96 3.16
CA ILE A 27 27.92 -18.64 3.83
C ILE A 27 27.10 -18.74 5.13
N ASN A 28 26.90 -19.94 5.66
CA ASN A 28 26.12 -20.17 6.88
C ASN A 28 26.76 -19.57 8.13
N HIS A 29 25.93 -19.25 9.13
CA HIS A 29 26.33 -18.59 10.38
C HIS A 29 27.03 -17.24 10.12
N ASN A 30 26.28 -16.34 9.49
CA ASN A 30 26.68 -14.95 9.23
C ASN A 30 25.52 -14.01 9.63
N LEU A 31 25.63 -12.73 9.27
CA LEU A 31 24.63 -11.70 9.55
C LEU A 31 24.03 -11.14 8.26
N LEU A 32 23.94 -11.98 7.21
CA LEU A 32 23.44 -11.55 5.91
C LEU A 32 21.97 -11.20 6.00
N ILE A 33 21.61 -10.02 5.48
CA ILE A 33 20.23 -9.54 5.44
C ILE A 33 19.57 -9.89 4.10
N ASN A 34 20.35 -9.93 3.02
CA ASN A 34 19.91 -10.27 1.66
C ASN A 34 20.93 -11.18 0.96
N LEU A 35 20.45 -11.96 -0.01
CA LEU A 35 21.28 -12.66 -0.99
C LEU A 35 21.47 -11.77 -2.24
N PRO A 36 22.55 -11.96 -3.01
CA PRO A 36 22.76 -11.19 -4.24
C PRO A 36 21.69 -11.54 -5.29
N GLU A 37 21.30 -10.55 -6.11
CA GLU A 37 20.34 -10.76 -7.20
C GLU A 37 20.94 -11.62 -8.31
N ASN A 38 22.25 -11.61 -8.48
CA ASN A 38 22.93 -12.38 -9.53
C ASN A 38 23.75 -13.52 -8.94
N LEU A 39 23.13 -14.70 -8.82
CA LEU A 39 23.85 -15.92 -8.49
C LEU A 39 24.68 -16.41 -9.70
N PRO A 40 25.91 -16.95 -9.49
CA PRO A 40 26.71 -17.51 -10.57
C PRO A 40 25.98 -18.62 -11.32
N ALA A 41 26.00 -18.59 -12.66
CA ALA A 41 25.32 -19.59 -13.49
C ALA A 41 25.82 -21.04 -13.24
N ALA A 42 27.10 -21.19 -12.86
CA ALA A 42 27.69 -22.48 -12.51
C ALA A 42 27.32 -22.99 -11.10
N LEU A 43 26.59 -22.19 -10.29
CA LEU A 43 26.27 -22.53 -8.91
C LEU A 43 25.33 -23.73 -8.84
N GLN A 44 25.72 -24.73 -8.06
CA GLN A 44 24.96 -25.98 -7.85
C GLN A 44 24.49 -26.12 -6.40
N TYR A 45 25.24 -25.53 -5.46
CA TYR A 45 24.95 -25.65 -4.04
C TYR A 45 25.22 -24.33 -3.31
N LEU A 46 24.22 -23.86 -2.57
CA LEU A 46 24.29 -22.68 -1.69
C LEU A 46 23.82 -23.05 -0.29
N GLU A 47 24.70 -22.88 0.69
CA GLU A 47 24.40 -23.06 2.11
C GLU A 47 24.44 -21.70 2.82
N ALA A 48 23.26 -21.16 3.11
CA ALA A 48 23.03 -19.84 3.68
C ALA A 48 22.18 -19.89 4.95
N SER A 49 22.13 -21.04 5.62
CA SER A 49 21.40 -21.21 6.88
C SER A 49 22.03 -20.39 8.02
N TYR A 50 21.24 -20.07 9.04
CA TYR A 50 21.66 -19.27 10.19
C TYR A 50 22.20 -17.89 9.77
N ASN A 51 21.35 -17.13 9.08
CA ASN A 51 21.58 -15.73 8.71
C ASN A 51 20.37 -14.88 9.15
N GLN A 52 20.29 -13.64 8.69
CA GLN A 52 19.19 -12.72 8.97
C GLN A 52 18.38 -12.41 7.69
N LEU A 53 18.31 -13.37 6.76
CA LEU A 53 17.60 -13.21 5.49
C LEU A 53 16.11 -13.06 5.76
N ALA A 54 15.55 -11.92 5.37
CA ALA A 54 14.11 -11.67 5.49
C ALA A 54 13.33 -11.96 4.20
N ARG A 55 14.01 -11.91 3.04
CA ARG A 55 13.45 -12.19 1.72
C ARG A 55 14.43 -12.92 0.81
N LEU A 56 13.91 -13.46 -0.28
CA LEU A 56 14.68 -14.08 -1.36
C LEU A 56 14.85 -13.10 -2.53
N PRO A 57 15.92 -13.25 -3.36
CA PRO A 57 16.09 -12.44 -4.56
C PRO A 57 14.99 -12.72 -5.59
N GLU A 58 14.50 -11.69 -6.28
CA GLU A 58 13.43 -11.82 -7.29
C GLU A 58 13.88 -12.61 -8.53
N SER A 59 15.19 -12.64 -8.80
CA SER A 59 15.76 -13.45 -9.87
C SER A 59 15.69 -14.95 -9.61
N LEU A 60 15.56 -15.36 -8.34
CA LEU A 60 15.71 -16.76 -7.89
C LEU A 60 14.76 -17.75 -8.60
N PRO A 61 13.47 -17.46 -8.84
CA PRO A 61 12.56 -18.41 -9.50
C PRO A 61 12.94 -18.69 -10.95
N SER A 62 13.57 -17.71 -11.61
CA SER A 62 14.01 -17.80 -13.00
C SER A 62 15.46 -18.25 -13.15
N PHE A 63 16.19 -18.40 -12.03
CA PHE A 63 17.58 -18.84 -12.04
C PHE A 63 17.70 -20.27 -12.57
N LEU A 64 18.56 -20.46 -13.56
CA LEU A 64 18.87 -21.77 -14.14
C LEU A 64 20.36 -22.06 -13.95
N SER A 65 20.66 -23.11 -13.20
CA SER A 65 22.03 -23.59 -13.04
C SER A 65 22.48 -24.34 -14.29
N GLU A 66 23.72 -24.11 -14.73
CA GLU A 66 24.37 -24.84 -15.83
C GLU A 66 24.66 -26.33 -15.50
N GLY A 67 24.46 -26.73 -14.24
CA GLY A 67 24.67 -28.08 -13.77
C GLY A 67 23.65 -29.11 -14.28
N PRO A 68 23.93 -30.41 -14.12
CA PRO A 68 23.04 -31.49 -14.56
C PRO A 68 21.75 -31.61 -13.72
N GLN A 69 21.71 -30.95 -12.57
CA GLN A 69 20.58 -30.92 -11.64
C GLN A 69 20.28 -29.47 -11.25
N PRO A 70 19.03 -29.15 -10.87
CA PRO A 70 18.70 -27.83 -10.35
C PRO A 70 19.50 -27.54 -9.08
N ALA A 71 20.01 -26.31 -8.96
CA ALA A 71 20.75 -25.89 -7.79
C ALA A 71 19.97 -26.09 -6.48
N ARG A 72 20.68 -26.48 -5.42
CA ARG A 72 20.13 -26.66 -4.09
C ARG A 72 20.51 -25.49 -3.20
N ILE A 73 19.52 -24.85 -2.60
CA ILE A 73 19.70 -23.67 -1.76
C ILE A 73 19.13 -23.96 -0.38
N LEU A 74 19.97 -23.95 0.66
CA LEU A 74 19.59 -24.15 2.04
C LEU A 74 19.62 -22.79 2.76
N ILE A 75 18.48 -22.39 3.32
CA ILE A 75 18.29 -21.12 4.02
C ILE A 75 17.59 -21.34 5.37
N GLU A 76 17.85 -22.48 5.98
CA GLU A 76 17.26 -22.85 7.27
C GLU A 76 17.63 -21.83 8.36
N HIS A 77 16.76 -21.65 9.36
CA HIS A 77 17.01 -20.71 10.46
C HIS A 77 17.30 -19.27 9.99
N ASN A 78 16.48 -18.76 9.07
CA ASN A 78 16.43 -17.35 8.68
C ASN A 78 15.03 -16.78 8.98
N PRO A 79 14.92 -15.49 9.35
CA PRO A 79 13.64 -14.83 9.62
C PRO A 79 12.91 -14.44 8.31
N ILE A 80 12.67 -15.42 7.43
CA ILE A 80 12.02 -15.21 6.14
C ILE A 80 10.51 -15.00 6.35
N SER A 81 9.94 -14.02 5.66
CA SER A 81 8.50 -13.75 5.74
C SER A 81 7.66 -14.95 5.29
N GLU A 82 6.50 -15.15 5.94
CA GLU A 82 5.60 -16.26 5.64
C GLU A 82 5.16 -16.24 4.17
N ARG A 83 4.87 -15.05 3.64
CA ARG A 83 4.53 -14.82 2.22
C ARG A 83 5.62 -15.34 1.29
N THR A 84 6.90 -15.05 1.58
CA THR A 84 8.03 -15.53 0.76
C THR A 84 8.09 -17.05 0.76
N ILE A 85 7.88 -17.68 1.91
CA ILE A 85 7.86 -19.15 2.05
C ILE A 85 6.71 -19.74 1.23
N GLN A 86 5.49 -19.22 1.39
CA GLN A 86 4.30 -19.69 0.68
C GLN A 86 4.44 -19.52 -0.84
N ASN A 87 4.90 -18.35 -1.31
CA ASN A 87 5.10 -18.08 -2.73
C ASN A 87 6.17 -19.00 -3.32
N MET A 88 7.30 -19.21 -2.64
CA MET A 88 8.32 -20.13 -3.10
C MET A 88 7.84 -21.60 -3.11
N GLN A 89 7.06 -22.02 -2.10
CA GLN A 89 6.46 -23.35 -2.07
C GLN A 89 5.47 -23.56 -3.21
N MET A 90 4.64 -22.56 -3.51
CA MET A 90 3.72 -22.59 -4.64
C MET A 90 4.47 -22.67 -5.98
N LEU A 91 5.52 -21.86 -6.16
CA LEU A 91 6.39 -21.91 -7.34
C LEU A 91 7.05 -23.29 -7.50
N MET A 92 7.65 -23.83 -6.43
CA MET A 92 8.32 -25.14 -6.46
C MET A 92 7.38 -26.32 -6.72
N SER A 93 6.09 -26.15 -6.41
CA SER A 93 5.03 -27.15 -6.64
C SER A 93 4.37 -27.03 -8.01
N SER A 94 4.61 -25.94 -8.76
CA SER A 94 3.98 -25.72 -10.07
C SER A 94 4.52 -26.66 -11.15
N GLU A 95 3.63 -27.16 -12.01
CA GLU A 95 3.99 -28.02 -13.13
C GLU A 95 4.77 -27.22 -14.17
N GLY A 96 6.09 -27.45 -14.23
CA GLY A 96 6.98 -26.75 -15.17
C GLY A 96 8.01 -25.85 -14.52
N TYR A 97 8.05 -25.73 -13.18
CA TYR A 97 9.12 -25.03 -12.49
C TYR A 97 10.49 -25.70 -12.73
N ARG A 98 11.44 -24.92 -13.26
CA ARG A 98 12.82 -25.36 -13.59
C ARG A 98 13.89 -24.67 -12.74
N GLY A 99 13.48 -23.80 -11.82
CA GLY A 99 14.38 -23.05 -10.96
C GLY A 99 15.02 -23.91 -9.85
N PRO A 100 15.76 -23.26 -8.93
CA PRO A 100 16.45 -23.93 -7.84
C PRO A 100 15.48 -24.55 -6.82
N ARG A 101 15.95 -25.60 -6.14
CA ARG A 101 15.27 -26.21 -4.99
C ARG A 101 15.70 -25.50 -3.71
N VAL A 102 14.76 -24.76 -3.10
CA VAL A 102 14.99 -24.00 -1.87
C VAL A 102 14.44 -24.78 -0.67
N PHE A 103 15.26 -24.91 0.36
CA PHE A 103 14.94 -25.64 1.59
C PHE A 103 14.81 -24.66 2.75
N PHE A 104 13.66 -24.73 3.42
CA PHE A 104 13.29 -23.95 4.60
C PHE A 104 13.25 -24.88 5.82
N ALA A 105 13.55 -24.36 7.02
CA ALA A 105 13.35 -25.13 8.23
C ALA A 105 11.84 -25.33 8.46
N MET A 106 11.37 -26.58 8.42
CA MET A 106 10.01 -26.94 8.87
C MET A 106 9.97 -26.91 10.41
N GLY A 107 9.83 -25.72 10.98
CA GLY A 107 9.12 -25.60 12.25
C GLY A 107 7.63 -25.88 12.00
N GLU A 108 6.91 -26.41 12.99
CA GLU A 108 5.45 -26.51 12.93
C GLU A 108 4.87 -25.10 12.74
N PHE A 109 4.70 -24.68 11.48
CA PHE A 109 3.92 -23.51 11.12
C PHE A 109 2.47 -23.84 11.46
N SER A 110 2.14 -23.71 12.75
CA SER A 110 0.77 -23.65 13.20
C SER A 110 0.18 -22.42 12.54
N ASN A 111 -0.69 -22.62 11.54
CA ASN A 111 -1.46 -21.58 10.85
C ASN A 111 -2.40 -20.78 11.77
N VAL A 112 -2.20 -20.85 13.09
CA VAL A 112 -2.90 -20.04 14.07
C VAL A 112 -2.12 -18.74 14.18
N ARG A 113 -2.55 -17.73 13.43
CA ARG A 113 -2.17 -16.34 13.71
C ARG A 113 -2.60 -16.05 15.15
N VAL A 114 -1.69 -16.19 16.10
CA VAL A 114 -1.94 -15.73 17.45
C VAL A 114 -1.85 -14.22 17.36
N THR A 115 -3.00 -13.56 17.28
CA THR A 115 -3.06 -12.10 17.36
C THR A 115 -2.50 -11.72 18.72
N ARG A 116 -1.35 -11.04 18.74
CA ARG A 116 -0.82 -10.54 20.01
C ARG A 116 -1.72 -9.41 20.53
N PRO A 117 -1.76 -9.22 21.85
CA PRO A 117 -2.46 -8.11 22.47
C PRO A 117 -2.06 -6.77 21.85
N LEU A 118 -3.02 -5.85 21.71
CA LEU A 118 -2.78 -4.55 21.05
C LEU A 118 -1.63 -3.76 21.70
N HIS A 119 -1.55 -3.80 23.02
CA HIS A 119 -0.51 -3.11 23.77
C HIS A 119 0.91 -3.65 23.47
N GLU A 120 1.06 -4.93 23.15
CA GLU A 120 2.34 -5.51 22.70
C GLU A 120 2.66 -5.14 21.26
N ALA A 121 1.66 -5.04 20.40
CA ALA A 121 1.84 -4.56 19.02
C ALA A 121 2.37 -3.13 18.99
N VAL A 122 1.76 -2.25 19.79
CA VAL A 122 2.14 -0.84 19.91
C VAL A 122 3.53 -0.65 20.53
N GLN A 123 3.94 -1.54 21.45
CA GLN A 123 5.31 -1.54 22.00
C GLN A 123 6.39 -1.73 20.94
N GLY A 124 6.10 -2.44 19.84
CA GLY A 124 7.02 -2.58 18.71
C GLY A 124 7.34 -1.24 18.03
N TRP A 125 6.43 -0.28 18.10
CA TRP A 125 6.49 1.00 17.41
C TRP A 125 7.01 2.13 18.30
N LEU A 126 6.61 2.18 19.57
CA LEU A 126 6.96 3.29 20.45
C LEU A 126 8.28 3.03 21.19
N THR A 127 9.30 3.83 20.90
CA THR A 127 10.67 3.64 21.46
C THR A 127 10.81 4.05 22.93
N CYS A 128 9.92 4.90 23.45
CA CYS A 128 9.95 5.45 24.82
C CYS A 128 8.57 5.39 25.50
N LEU A 129 8.02 4.20 25.68
CA LEU A 129 6.76 4.01 26.41
C LEU A 129 6.94 4.17 27.91
N LYS A 130 6.09 4.99 28.54
CA LYS A 130 5.89 4.94 29.98
C LYS A 130 4.89 3.83 30.31
N GLU A 131 4.93 3.36 31.54
CA GLU A 131 3.97 2.35 32.03
C GLU A 131 2.51 2.84 31.94
N GLU A 132 2.30 4.16 32.04
CA GLU A 132 1.01 4.82 31.85
C GLU A 132 0.46 4.67 30.43
N ASP A 133 1.31 4.84 29.41
CA ASP A 133 0.93 4.70 27.99
C ASP A 133 0.52 3.25 27.69
N VAL A 134 1.27 2.27 28.21
CA VAL A 134 0.93 0.84 28.06
C VAL A 134 -0.42 0.50 28.68
N ASN A 135 -0.73 1.11 29.83
CA ASN A 135 -2.02 0.91 30.49
C ASN A 135 -3.19 1.53 29.69
N GLN A 136 -2.97 2.66 29.02
CA GLN A 136 -3.97 3.23 28.10
C GLN A 136 -4.24 2.28 26.93
N TRP A 137 -3.20 1.77 26.26
CA TRP A 137 -3.36 0.83 25.14
C TRP A 137 -3.97 -0.51 25.55
N ARG A 138 -3.78 -0.94 26.80
CA ARG A 138 -4.51 -2.08 27.37
C ARG A 138 -6.00 -1.80 27.56
N ALA A 139 -6.38 -0.58 27.92
CA ALA A 139 -7.79 -0.20 28.00
C ALA A 139 -8.44 -0.21 26.61
N PHE A 140 -7.73 0.29 25.59
CA PHE A 140 -8.20 0.31 24.19
C PHE A 140 -8.35 -1.10 23.60
N GLU A 141 -7.71 -2.11 24.17
CA GLU A 141 -7.86 -3.51 23.75
C GLU A 141 -9.31 -4.04 23.90
N THR A 142 -10.10 -3.43 24.79
CA THR A 142 -11.51 -3.78 24.97
C THR A 142 -12.45 -3.15 23.94
N GLU A 143 -11.95 -2.23 23.12
CA GLU A 143 -12.74 -1.55 22.09
C GLU A 143 -13.01 -2.47 20.89
N VAL A 144 -14.12 -2.21 20.19
CA VAL A 144 -14.49 -2.97 18.99
C VAL A 144 -13.40 -2.77 17.93
N ASN A 145 -13.05 -3.84 17.22
CA ASN A 145 -12.04 -3.85 16.15
C ASN A 145 -10.57 -3.62 16.60
N ALA A 146 -10.28 -3.53 17.90
CA ALA A 146 -8.91 -3.39 18.42
C ALA A 146 -7.98 -4.54 17.99
N ALA A 147 -8.51 -5.77 17.93
CA ALA A 147 -7.76 -6.93 17.46
C ALA A 147 -7.36 -6.83 15.97
N ALA A 148 -8.24 -6.29 15.12
CA ALA A 148 -7.94 -6.06 13.71
C ALA A 148 -6.84 -5.01 13.54
N PHE A 149 -6.88 -3.95 14.36
CA PHE A 149 -5.82 -2.94 14.39
C PHE A 149 -4.48 -3.51 14.87
N SER A 150 -4.48 -4.43 15.84
CA SER A 150 -3.25 -5.16 16.25
C SER A 150 -2.64 -5.95 15.08
N ILE A 151 -3.46 -6.70 14.34
CA ILE A 151 -3.02 -7.43 13.13
C ILE A 151 -2.44 -6.47 12.10
N PHE A 152 -3.10 -5.32 11.89
CA PHE A 152 -2.62 -4.30 10.96
C PHE A 152 -1.23 -3.78 11.36
N LEU A 153 -1.01 -3.44 12.63
CA LEU A 153 0.30 -2.98 13.12
C LEU A 153 1.38 -4.05 12.98
N ASP A 154 1.03 -5.32 13.19
CA ASP A 154 1.95 -6.43 13.03
C ASP A 154 2.37 -6.60 11.57
N ARG A 155 1.41 -6.58 10.65
CA ARG A 155 1.67 -6.64 9.22
C ARG A 155 2.48 -5.46 8.73
N LEU A 156 2.13 -4.25 9.21
CA LEU A 156 2.91 -3.07 8.89
C LEU A 156 4.35 -3.24 9.41
N SER A 157 4.53 -3.85 10.60
CA SER A 157 5.82 -4.11 11.24
C SER A 157 6.67 -5.19 10.56
N ASP A 158 6.06 -6.14 9.86
CA ASP A 158 6.73 -7.27 9.20
C ASP A 158 7.49 -6.86 7.92
N THR A 159 7.36 -5.60 7.48
CA THR A 159 8.09 -5.06 6.33
C THR A 159 9.51 -4.64 6.72
N GLN A 160 10.50 -4.80 5.82
CA GLN A 160 11.87 -4.37 6.14
C GLN A 160 11.97 -2.87 6.47
N ASN A 161 11.03 -2.07 6.00
CA ASN A 161 11.01 -0.61 6.17
C ASN A 161 10.69 -0.15 7.60
N THR A 162 10.15 -1.01 8.47
CA THR A 162 9.90 -0.67 9.88
C THR A 162 11.16 -0.63 10.73
N ARG A 163 12.27 -1.15 10.17
CA ARG A 163 13.61 -0.95 10.71
C ARG A 163 14.11 0.48 10.49
N HIS A 164 13.41 1.29 9.69
CA HIS A 164 13.75 2.69 9.51
C HIS A 164 13.28 3.52 10.71
N PRO A 165 14.20 4.23 11.40
CA PRO A 165 13.85 5.03 12.58
C PRO A 165 12.80 6.11 12.26
N ASP A 166 12.91 6.78 11.12
CA ASP A 166 11.98 7.86 10.75
C ASP A 166 10.55 7.38 10.46
N PHE A 167 10.38 6.27 9.73
CA PHE A 167 9.04 5.72 9.49
C PHE A 167 8.41 5.26 10.81
N LYS A 168 9.22 4.65 11.68
CA LYS A 168 8.81 4.29 13.04
C LYS A 168 8.43 5.53 13.86
N GLU A 169 9.13 6.65 13.72
CA GLU A 169 8.81 7.92 14.38
C GLU A 169 7.49 8.52 13.87
N GLN A 170 7.25 8.49 12.55
CA GLN A 170 5.99 8.96 11.97
C GLN A 170 4.79 8.14 12.47
N VAL A 171 4.89 6.81 12.41
CA VAL A 171 3.85 5.91 12.92
C VAL A 171 3.68 6.09 14.43
N SER A 172 4.76 6.31 15.17
CA SER A 172 4.71 6.60 16.61
C SER A 172 3.94 7.89 16.91
N ALA A 173 4.23 8.98 16.21
CA ALA A 173 3.54 10.25 16.38
C ALA A 173 2.04 10.12 16.07
N TRP A 174 1.70 9.36 15.02
CA TRP A 174 0.32 9.07 14.67
C TRP A 174 -0.38 8.21 15.74
N LEU A 175 0.27 7.18 16.28
CA LEU A 175 -0.26 6.38 17.39
C LEU A 175 -0.52 7.23 18.64
N MET A 176 0.38 8.15 18.98
CA MET A 176 0.16 9.07 20.10
C MET A 176 -1.08 9.95 19.89
N ARG A 177 -1.31 10.41 18.65
CA ARG A 177 -2.54 11.15 18.30
C ARG A 177 -3.80 10.29 18.48
N LEU A 178 -3.76 9.01 18.10
CA LEU A 178 -4.88 8.08 18.32
C LEU A 178 -5.13 7.78 19.80
N ALA A 179 -4.09 7.83 20.64
CA ALA A 179 -4.25 7.63 22.08
C ALA A 179 -5.03 8.79 22.72
N GLU A 180 -4.80 10.02 22.26
CA GLU A 180 -5.48 11.23 22.76
C GLU A 180 -6.93 11.36 22.24
N ASP A 181 -7.22 10.93 21.01
CA ASP A 181 -8.53 11.12 20.38
C ASP A 181 -9.29 9.81 20.17
N SER A 182 -10.34 9.58 20.98
CA SER A 182 -11.16 8.37 20.93
C SER A 182 -11.94 8.22 19.63
N THR A 183 -12.42 9.33 19.05
CA THR A 183 -13.23 9.29 17.82
C THR A 183 -12.38 8.98 16.59
N LEU A 184 -11.18 9.54 16.52
CA LEU A 184 -10.23 9.20 15.46
C LEU A 184 -9.76 7.75 15.57
N ARG A 185 -9.53 7.27 16.81
CA ARG A 185 -9.15 5.88 17.08
C ARG A 185 -10.23 4.88 16.62
N GLU A 186 -11.50 5.14 16.94
CA GLU A 186 -12.62 4.29 16.50
C GLU A 186 -12.70 4.18 14.97
N ARG A 187 -12.50 5.30 14.25
CA ARG A 187 -12.44 5.30 12.78
C ARG A 187 -11.26 4.49 12.26
N ALA A 188 -10.06 4.67 12.83
CA ALA A 188 -8.88 3.92 12.45
C ALA A 188 -9.07 2.40 12.67
N PHE A 189 -9.68 2.00 13.78
CA PHE A 189 -9.97 0.58 14.05
C PHE A 189 -10.98 -0.01 13.07
N THR A 190 -11.97 0.77 12.66
CA THR A 190 -12.95 0.35 11.65
C THR A 190 -12.29 0.13 10.28
N ILE A 191 -11.43 1.06 9.84
CA ILE A 191 -10.65 0.91 8.59
C ILE A 191 -9.73 -0.31 8.65
N ALA A 192 -9.10 -0.56 9.80
CA ALA A 192 -8.28 -1.77 9.99
C ALA A 192 -9.12 -3.05 9.85
N MET A 193 -10.33 -3.07 10.41
CA MET A 193 -11.23 -4.20 10.27
C MET A 193 -11.58 -4.47 8.81
N ASP A 194 -12.00 -3.45 8.06
CA ASP A 194 -12.32 -3.59 6.64
C ASP A 194 -11.14 -4.10 5.81
N ALA A 195 -9.92 -3.62 6.14
CA ALA A 195 -8.69 -4.10 5.52
C ALA A 195 -8.35 -5.55 5.85
N THR A 196 -8.71 -6.03 7.04
CA THR A 196 -8.51 -7.44 7.43
C THR A 196 -9.57 -8.39 6.86
N ILE A 197 -10.79 -7.89 6.59
CA ILE A 197 -11.89 -8.67 5.98
C ILE A 197 -11.70 -8.79 4.46
N SER A 198 -11.18 -7.75 3.81
CA SER A 198 -10.79 -7.78 2.40
C SER A 198 -9.82 -8.95 2.15
N CYS A 199 -10.26 -9.98 1.42
CA CYS A 199 -9.45 -11.15 1.06
C CYS A 199 -8.17 -10.79 0.25
N GLU A 200 -8.04 -9.55 -0.19
CA GLU A 200 -6.78 -9.02 -0.71
C GLU A 200 -6.04 -8.34 0.44
N ASP A 201 -4.86 -8.85 0.77
CA ASP A 201 -3.92 -8.34 1.77
C ASP A 201 -3.51 -6.87 1.51
N ARG A 202 -4.38 -5.90 1.80
CA ARG A 202 -4.20 -4.49 1.42
C ARG A 202 -3.85 -3.59 2.60
N VAL A 203 -2.69 -3.83 3.20
CA VAL A 203 -2.18 -3.04 4.35
C VAL A 203 -1.75 -1.63 3.93
N THR A 204 -1.18 -1.47 2.73
CA THR A 204 -0.87 -0.17 2.10
C THR A 204 -2.11 0.71 1.97
N LEU A 205 -3.17 0.15 1.39
CA LEU A 205 -4.44 0.85 1.23
C LEU A 205 -5.04 1.23 2.58
N ALA A 206 -5.02 0.33 3.56
CA ALA A 206 -5.51 0.60 4.90
C ALA A 206 -4.74 1.75 5.57
N TYR A 207 -3.41 1.76 5.45
CA TYR A 207 -2.57 2.83 5.97
C TYR A 207 -2.90 4.17 5.31
N HIS A 208 -3.07 4.20 3.99
CA HIS A 208 -3.47 5.39 3.25
C HIS A 208 -4.86 5.89 3.67
N GLN A 209 -5.85 5.00 3.77
CA GLN A 209 -7.21 5.32 4.21
C GLN A 209 -7.23 5.88 5.64
N MET A 210 -6.37 5.38 6.53
CA MET A 210 -6.23 5.89 7.89
C MET A 210 -5.62 7.31 7.92
N GLN A 211 -4.65 7.59 7.05
CA GLN A 211 -4.11 8.94 6.88
C GLN A 211 -5.18 9.91 6.34
N GLU A 212 -5.93 9.49 5.32
CA GLU A 212 -7.05 10.25 4.77
C GLU A 212 -8.12 10.53 5.83
N ALA A 213 -8.52 9.51 6.61
CA ALA A 213 -9.50 9.67 7.68
C ALA A 213 -9.05 10.66 8.77
N THR A 214 -7.73 10.79 8.98
CA THR A 214 -7.18 11.81 9.88
C THR A 214 -7.39 13.22 9.32
N LEU A 215 -7.23 13.41 8.01
CA LEU A 215 -7.52 14.70 7.35
C LEU A 215 -9.01 15.02 7.34
N VAL A 216 -9.87 14.02 7.10
CA VAL A 216 -11.34 14.17 7.21
C VAL A 216 -11.70 14.66 8.61
N TYR A 217 -11.13 14.03 9.63
CA TYR A 217 -11.37 14.37 11.02
C TYR A 217 -10.96 15.82 11.34
N ASP A 218 -9.81 16.26 10.87
CA ASP A 218 -9.32 17.62 11.07
C ASP A 218 -10.17 18.66 10.33
N ALA A 219 -10.65 18.31 9.13
CA ALA A 219 -11.58 19.12 8.36
C ALA A 219 -12.94 19.29 9.06
N GLU A 220 -13.51 18.23 9.63
CA GLU A 220 -14.77 18.28 10.37
C GLU A 220 -14.72 19.24 11.56
N ARG A 221 -13.56 19.30 12.24
CA ARG A 221 -13.32 20.19 13.40
C ARG A 221 -12.98 21.63 12.99
N GLY A 222 -12.88 21.91 11.69
CA GLY A 222 -12.64 23.24 11.15
C GLY A 222 -11.17 23.67 11.14
N ALA A 223 -10.22 22.73 11.20
CA ALA A 223 -8.78 23.06 11.16
C ALA A 223 -8.37 23.82 9.89
N PHE A 224 -9.13 23.65 8.80
CA PHE A 224 -8.84 24.21 7.48
C PHE A 224 -9.74 25.38 7.07
N ASP A 225 -10.66 25.85 7.93
CA ASP A 225 -11.69 26.87 7.60
C ASP A 225 -11.08 28.21 7.08
N SER A 226 -9.82 28.49 7.40
CA SER A 226 -9.07 29.68 6.93
C SER A 226 -7.73 29.34 6.23
N LYS A 227 -7.45 28.05 6.03
CA LYS A 227 -6.14 27.54 5.61
C LYS A 227 -6.25 26.69 4.34
N PHE A 228 -6.93 27.23 3.32
CA PHE A 228 -7.15 26.53 2.05
C PHE A 228 -5.87 26.11 1.35
N THR A 229 -4.80 26.91 1.44
CA THR A 229 -3.50 26.56 0.86
C THR A 229 -2.92 25.31 1.50
N GLU A 230 -2.99 25.17 2.83
CA GLU A 230 -2.51 23.98 3.53
C GLU A 230 -3.32 22.74 3.12
N LEU A 231 -4.65 22.87 3.02
CA LEU A 231 -5.53 21.79 2.59
C LEU A 231 -5.29 21.36 1.14
N ILE A 232 -5.14 22.30 0.21
CA ILE A 232 -4.89 22.00 -1.21
C ILE A 232 -3.53 21.31 -1.35
N MET A 233 -2.50 21.78 -0.64
CA MET A 233 -1.18 21.14 -0.66
C MET A 233 -1.24 19.73 -0.05
N ALA A 234 -1.95 19.54 1.06
CA ALA A 234 -2.19 18.22 1.62
C ALA A 234 -2.94 17.31 0.63
N GLY A 235 -3.99 17.83 -0.03
CA GLY A 235 -4.72 17.10 -1.07
C GLY A 235 -3.83 16.69 -2.25
N ARG A 236 -2.92 17.57 -2.71
CA ARG A 236 -1.95 17.23 -3.76
C ARG A 236 -1.01 16.11 -3.34
N GLU A 237 -0.54 16.12 -2.09
CA GLU A 237 0.28 15.04 -1.56
C GLU A 237 -0.49 13.72 -1.50
N ILE A 238 -1.71 13.71 -0.95
CA ILE A 238 -2.57 12.52 -0.90
C ILE A 238 -2.85 11.99 -2.30
N PHE A 239 -3.15 12.87 -3.26
CA PHE A 239 -3.33 12.47 -4.67
C PHE A 239 -2.08 11.77 -5.24
N ARG A 240 -0.88 12.32 -4.99
CA ARG A 240 0.38 11.70 -5.42
C ARG A 240 0.57 10.33 -4.76
N LEU A 241 0.26 10.20 -3.47
CA LEU A 241 0.34 8.93 -2.74
C LEU A 241 -0.63 7.88 -3.28
N GLU A 242 -1.86 8.25 -3.65
CA GLU A 242 -2.81 7.33 -4.32
C GLU A 242 -2.27 6.82 -5.65
N LYS A 243 -1.65 7.71 -6.45
CA LYS A 243 -1.03 7.28 -7.71
C LYS A 243 0.16 6.35 -7.45
N ILE A 244 0.97 6.62 -6.43
CA ILE A 244 2.08 5.74 -6.03
C ILE A 244 1.56 4.37 -5.57
N GLU A 245 0.48 4.32 -4.80
CA GLU A 245 -0.19 3.08 -4.39
C GLU A 245 -0.64 2.26 -5.60
N SER A 246 -1.29 2.92 -6.57
CA SER A 246 -1.72 2.24 -7.79
C SER A 246 -0.55 1.67 -8.62
N LEU A 247 0.59 2.37 -8.65
CA LEU A 247 1.81 1.93 -9.32
C LEU A 247 2.49 0.78 -8.59
N ALA A 248 2.57 0.86 -7.26
CA ALA A 248 3.09 -0.21 -6.42
C ALA A 248 2.28 -1.50 -6.61
N ARG A 249 0.95 -1.38 -6.68
CA ARG A 249 0.03 -2.49 -6.97
C ARG A 249 0.21 -3.07 -8.38
N GLU A 250 0.50 -2.24 -9.38
CA GLU A 250 0.81 -2.74 -10.72
C GLU A 250 2.14 -3.51 -10.73
N LYS A 251 3.13 -3.01 -9.99
CA LYS A 251 4.48 -3.57 -9.94
C LYS A 251 4.54 -4.87 -9.13
N VAL A 252 3.89 -4.94 -7.96
CA VAL A 252 3.92 -6.13 -7.09
C VAL A 252 3.35 -7.38 -7.76
N LYS A 253 2.43 -7.22 -8.72
CA LYS A 253 1.92 -8.34 -9.54
C LYS A 253 2.99 -9.03 -10.39
N ARG A 254 4.13 -8.37 -10.61
CA ARG A 254 5.28 -8.88 -11.37
C ARG A 254 6.40 -9.39 -10.46
N LEU A 255 6.24 -9.29 -9.14
CA LEU A 255 7.23 -9.63 -8.12
C LEU A 255 6.74 -10.82 -7.29
N PHE A 256 7.65 -11.68 -6.84
CA PHE A 256 7.35 -12.93 -6.15
C PHE A 256 7.55 -12.83 -4.63
N PHE A 257 8.53 -12.07 -4.17
CA PHE A 257 8.99 -12.06 -2.78
C PHE A 257 8.89 -10.70 -2.11
N ILE A 258 8.81 -9.63 -2.89
CA ILE A 258 8.66 -8.27 -2.37
C ILE A 258 7.19 -7.99 -2.03
N ASP A 259 7.00 -7.30 -0.90
CA ASP A 259 5.69 -6.85 -0.43
C ASP A 259 5.23 -5.56 -1.14
N GLU A 260 3.93 -5.38 -1.30
CA GLU A 260 3.35 -4.15 -1.85
C GLU A 260 3.75 -2.93 -1.01
N ILE A 261 3.82 -3.07 0.32
CA ILE A 261 4.26 -1.99 1.22
C ILE A 261 5.71 -1.60 0.93
N GLU A 262 6.58 -2.56 0.65
CA GLU A 262 7.99 -2.26 0.36
C GLU A 262 8.14 -1.52 -0.97
N VAL A 263 7.36 -1.90 -1.99
CA VAL A 263 7.33 -1.18 -3.27
C VAL A 263 6.76 0.22 -3.11
N PHE A 264 5.65 0.36 -2.38
CA PHE A 264 5.00 1.64 -2.10
C PHE A 264 5.94 2.61 -1.39
N LEU A 265 6.51 2.19 -0.26
CA LEU A 265 7.46 2.99 0.52
C LEU A 265 8.75 3.26 -0.28
N GLY A 266 9.16 2.32 -1.15
CA GLY A 266 10.27 2.51 -2.09
C GLY A 266 10.02 3.67 -3.06
N PHE A 267 8.87 3.66 -3.74
CA PHE A 267 8.47 4.77 -4.62
C PHE A 267 8.29 6.07 -3.84
N GLN A 268 7.61 6.04 -2.69
CA GLN A 268 7.37 7.21 -1.85
C GLN A 268 8.69 7.88 -1.43
N ASN A 269 9.68 7.08 -1.02
CA ASN A 269 10.98 7.60 -0.61
C ASN A 269 11.80 8.13 -1.81
N GLN A 270 11.93 7.33 -2.87
CA GLN A 270 12.74 7.68 -4.05
C GLN A 270 12.19 8.90 -4.80
N LEU A 271 10.85 9.05 -4.85
CA LEU A 271 10.19 10.16 -5.53
C LEU A 271 9.89 11.36 -4.61
N ARG A 272 10.29 11.31 -3.34
CA ARG A 272 9.99 12.36 -2.34
C ARG A 272 10.40 13.75 -2.81
N GLU A 273 11.64 13.91 -3.25
CA GLU A 273 12.16 15.21 -3.68
C GLU A 273 11.53 15.64 -5.00
N SER A 274 11.43 14.71 -5.96
CA SER A 274 10.88 14.99 -7.28
C SER A 274 9.39 15.35 -7.26
N LEU A 275 8.61 14.72 -6.37
CA LEU A 275 7.18 14.95 -6.19
C LEU A 275 6.87 15.87 -5.01
N SER A 276 7.88 16.48 -4.37
CA SER A 276 7.72 17.41 -3.24
C SER A 276 6.79 16.87 -2.13
N LEU A 277 7.02 15.65 -1.66
CA LEU A 277 6.25 15.03 -0.58
C LEU A 277 6.74 15.55 0.78
N THR A 278 6.07 16.57 1.34
CA THR A 278 6.55 17.28 2.54
C THR A 278 6.16 16.63 3.86
N THR A 279 5.18 15.71 3.85
CA THR A 279 4.80 14.92 5.04
C THR A 279 5.94 14.00 5.55
N MET A 280 7.04 13.85 4.80
CA MET A 280 8.14 12.93 5.10
C MET A 280 9.41 13.63 5.61
N THR A 281 10.12 13.00 6.56
CA THR A 281 11.40 13.46 7.11
C THR A 281 12.56 13.36 6.10
N GLN A 282 13.62 14.15 6.33
CA GLN A 282 14.61 14.54 5.33
C GLN A 282 15.69 13.49 5.00
N ASP A 283 15.88 12.43 5.79
CA ASP A 283 17.13 11.64 5.73
C ASP A 283 16.92 10.12 5.61
N MET A 284 16.00 9.69 4.75
CA MET A 284 15.90 8.27 4.35
C MET A 284 16.98 7.92 3.32
N ARG A 285 18.21 7.64 3.80
CA ARG A 285 19.35 7.28 2.93
C ARG A 285 19.07 5.99 2.16
N PHE A 286 18.95 6.15 0.83
CA PHE A 286 19.10 5.18 -0.26
C PHE A 286 19.22 3.71 0.19
N TYR A 287 18.08 3.06 0.40
CA TYR A 287 18.05 1.61 0.25
C TYR A 287 17.62 1.29 -1.18
N ASN A 288 18.40 0.47 -1.86
CA ASN A 288 17.96 -0.21 -3.07
C ASN A 288 16.82 -1.13 -2.64
N VAL A 289 15.57 -0.68 -2.80
CA VAL A 289 14.43 -1.57 -2.82
C VAL A 289 14.64 -2.43 -4.07
N SER A 290 15.12 -3.65 -3.86
CA SER A 290 15.19 -4.69 -4.88
C SER A 290 13.86 -4.67 -5.62
N GLY A 291 13.87 -4.56 -6.95
CA GLY A 291 12.65 -4.57 -7.78
C GLY A 291 12.20 -3.22 -8.35
N ILE A 292 12.66 -2.07 -7.84
CA ILE A 292 12.41 -0.76 -8.46
C ILE A 292 13.64 -0.34 -9.26
N THR A 293 13.48 -0.17 -10.57
CA THR A 293 14.54 0.30 -11.47
C THR A 293 14.48 1.82 -11.65
N GLU A 294 15.60 2.42 -12.07
CA GLU A 294 15.65 3.86 -12.41
C GLU A 294 14.61 4.22 -13.49
N SER A 295 14.42 3.34 -14.49
CA SER A 295 13.37 3.52 -15.51
C SER A 295 11.95 3.48 -14.92
N ASP A 296 11.70 2.68 -13.87
CA ASP A 296 10.39 2.66 -13.21
C ASP A 296 10.15 3.99 -12.46
N LEU A 297 11.20 4.58 -11.89
CA LEU A 297 11.13 5.88 -11.19
C LEU A 297 10.84 7.01 -12.17
N ASP A 298 11.55 7.06 -13.30
CA ASP A 298 11.34 8.07 -14.34
C ASP A 298 9.91 7.98 -14.92
N GLU A 299 9.43 6.77 -15.21
CA GLU A 299 8.07 6.55 -15.70
C GLU A 299 7.02 6.96 -14.66
N ALA A 300 7.22 6.56 -13.40
CA ALA A 300 6.33 6.89 -12.30
C ALA A 300 6.23 8.41 -12.09
N GLU A 301 7.36 9.10 -12.08
CA GLU A 301 7.42 10.56 -11.94
C GLU A 301 6.60 11.26 -13.01
N VAL A 302 6.88 10.97 -14.29
CA VAL A 302 6.20 11.61 -15.42
C VAL A 302 4.70 11.32 -15.38
N ARG A 303 4.33 10.07 -15.11
CA ARG A 303 2.92 9.65 -15.05
C ARG A 303 2.17 10.37 -13.94
N ILE A 304 2.77 10.55 -12.77
CA ILE A 304 2.15 11.26 -11.64
C ILE A 304 2.02 12.75 -11.94
N LYS A 305 3.07 13.40 -12.46
CA LYS A 305 3.04 14.83 -12.80
C LYS A 305 1.99 15.16 -13.86
N VAL A 306 1.90 14.33 -14.91
CA VAL A 306 0.86 14.45 -15.95
C VAL A 306 -0.54 14.19 -15.39
N ALA A 307 -0.70 13.18 -14.51
CA ALA A 307 -1.97 12.89 -13.87
C ALA A 307 -2.41 14.04 -12.96
N GLU A 308 -1.50 14.65 -12.20
CA GLU A 308 -1.85 15.80 -11.33
C GLU A 308 -2.30 17.00 -12.15
N ASN A 309 -1.60 17.33 -13.25
CA ASN A 309 -1.98 18.47 -14.09
C ASN A 309 -3.33 18.29 -14.80
N SER A 310 -3.78 17.06 -15.04
CA SER A 310 -5.00 16.78 -15.80
C SER A 310 -6.20 16.34 -14.93
N GLN A 311 -5.97 15.64 -13.82
CA GLN A 311 -7.02 14.98 -13.04
C GLN A 311 -7.20 15.59 -11.64
N PHE A 312 -6.24 16.35 -11.12
CA PHE A 312 -6.27 16.81 -9.72
C PHE A 312 -7.52 17.63 -9.38
N ASN A 313 -7.94 18.54 -10.25
CA ASN A 313 -9.11 19.38 -9.98
C ASN A 313 -10.39 18.54 -9.80
N GLN A 314 -10.58 17.60 -10.72
CA GLN A 314 -11.73 16.71 -10.70
C GLN A 314 -11.69 15.74 -9.50
N TRP A 315 -10.49 15.28 -9.13
CA TRP A 315 -10.28 14.45 -7.95
C TRP A 315 -10.56 15.22 -6.66
N PHE A 316 -9.99 16.42 -6.52
CA PHE A 316 -10.12 17.26 -5.32
C PHE A 316 -11.58 17.66 -5.07
N SER A 317 -12.34 17.91 -6.13
CA SER A 317 -13.78 18.18 -6.02
C SER A 317 -14.55 17.01 -5.41
N CYS A 318 -14.13 15.77 -5.60
CA CYS A 318 -14.75 14.58 -5.00
C CYS A 318 -14.14 14.17 -3.66
N TRP A 319 -13.13 14.89 -3.16
CA TRP A 319 -12.36 14.51 -1.98
C TRP A 319 -13.12 14.81 -0.69
N GLU A 320 -13.23 13.81 0.19
CA GLU A 320 -14.09 13.88 1.39
C GLU A 320 -13.68 14.99 2.40
N PRO A 321 -12.39 15.18 2.75
CA PRO A 321 -11.98 16.30 3.60
C PRO A 321 -12.43 17.65 3.05
N TRP A 322 -12.39 17.83 1.73
CA TRP A 322 -12.84 19.06 1.10
C TRP A 322 -14.36 19.24 1.22
N HIS A 323 -15.14 18.18 1.09
CA HIS A 323 -16.60 18.21 1.34
C HIS A 323 -16.94 18.66 2.75
N LYS A 324 -16.20 18.18 3.76
CA LYS A 324 -16.39 18.59 5.16
C LYS A 324 -16.08 20.07 5.39
N VAL A 325 -15.10 20.61 4.68
CA VAL A 325 -14.85 22.05 4.69
C VAL A 325 -15.99 22.79 3.99
N LEU A 326 -16.43 22.35 2.80
CA LEU A 326 -17.53 22.96 2.05
C LEU A 326 -18.84 23.04 2.84
N GLU A 327 -19.20 21.96 3.54
CA GLU A 327 -20.36 21.89 4.45
C GLU A 327 -20.35 23.03 5.48
N ARG A 328 -19.15 23.46 5.93
CA ARG A 328 -18.97 24.47 6.97
C ARG A 328 -18.83 25.88 6.41
N ILE A 329 -18.04 26.06 5.34
CA ILE A 329 -17.72 27.39 4.80
C ILE A 329 -18.80 27.94 3.86
N ALA A 330 -19.58 27.06 3.22
CA ALA A 330 -20.57 27.42 2.22
C ALA A 330 -21.84 26.55 2.35
N PRO A 331 -22.52 26.57 3.52
CA PRO A 331 -23.66 25.67 3.79
C PRO A 331 -24.82 25.87 2.81
N ASP A 332 -25.09 27.11 2.39
CA ASP A 332 -26.17 27.41 1.44
C ASP A 332 -25.87 26.83 0.04
N ASP A 333 -24.65 27.00 -0.45
CA ASP A 333 -24.24 26.45 -1.75
C ASP A 333 -24.20 24.91 -1.72
N TRP A 334 -23.81 24.32 -0.57
CA TRP A 334 -23.82 22.86 -0.36
C TRP A 334 -25.25 22.29 -0.38
N GLN A 335 -26.19 22.93 0.32
CA GLN A 335 -27.61 22.55 0.33
C GLN A 335 -28.24 22.68 -1.07
N GLU A 336 -27.93 23.76 -1.79
CA GLU A 336 -28.38 23.96 -3.18
C GLU A 336 -27.90 22.80 -4.08
N MET A 337 -26.63 22.41 -3.95
CA MET A 337 -26.06 21.31 -4.73
C MET A 337 -26.69 19.96 -4.37
N MET A 338 -26.93 19.68 -3.08
CA MET A 338 -27.60 18.45 -2.66
C MET A 338 -29.05 18.38 -3.17
N ASN A 339 -29.76 19.49 -3.20
CA ASN A 339 -31.10 19.55 -3.80
C ASN A 339 -31.05 19.27 -5.31
N LYS A 340 -30.08 19.84 -6.04
CA LYS A 340 -29.87 19.52 -7.46
C LYS A 340 -29.55 18.04 -7.66
N ARG A 341 -28.74 17.44 -6.78
CA ARG A 341 -28.43 16.00 -6.82
C ARG A 341 -29.69 15.15 -6.67
N VAL A 342 -30.57 15.47 -5.73
CA VAL A 342 -31.86 14.78 -5.56
C VAL A 342 -32.74 14.96 -6.79
N GLU A 343 -32.84 16.17 -7.32
CA GLU A 343 -33.59 16.46 -8.55
C GLU A 343 -33.08 15.63 -9.75
N TYR A 344 -31.76 15.50 -9.92
CA TYR A 344 -31.18 14.66 -10.95
C TYR A 344 -31.54 13.18 -10.81
N ILE A 345 -31.54 12.65 -9.58
CA ILE A 345 -31.90 11.25 -9.31
C ILE A 345 -33.40 11.02 -9.56
N GLU A 346 -34.25 11.95 -9.15
CA GLU A 346 -35.71 11.87 -9.36
C GLU A 346 -36.10 12.14 -10.81
N SER A 347 -35.26 12.84 -11.57
CA SER A 347 -35.49 13.11 -12.98
C SER A 347 -35.39 11.86 -13.86
N ASN A 348 -36.12 11.86 -14.97
CA ASN A 348 -35.97 10.85 -16.02
C ASN A 348 -34.57 10.86 -16.67
N GLU A 349 -33.73 11.86 -16.40
CA GLU A 349 -32.40 11.99 -17.00
C GLU A 349 -31.42 10.94 -16.46
N TYR A 350 -31.46 10.64 -15.16
CA TYR A 350 -30.64 9.58 -14.56
C TYR A 350 -30.95 8.23 -15.21
N GLN A 351 -32.24 7.84 -15.23
CA GLN A 351 -32.67 6.58 -15.81
C GLN A 351 -32.40 6.54 -17.33
N SER A 352 -32.52 7.67 -18.03
CA SER A 352 -32.19 7.78 -19.45
C SER A 352 -30.70 7.50 -19.71
N ARG A 353 -29.78 8.07 -18.92
CA ARG A 353 -28.33 7.84 -19.04
C ARG A 353 -27.95 6.40 -18.71
N VAL A 354 -28.56 5.82 -17.67
CA VAL A 354 -28.38 4.40 -17.31
C VAL A 354 -28.82 3.50 -18.47
N ASN A 355 -30.02 3.73 -19.02
CA ASN A 355 -30.54 2.98 -20.17
C ASN A 355 -29.67 3.15 -21.42
N ALA A 356 -29.16 4.36 -21.68
CA ALA A 356 -28.26 4.62 -22.80
C ALA A 356 -26.96 3.80 -22.69
N LYS A 357 -26.32 3.80 -21.51
CA LYS A 357 -25.10 3.00 -21.27
C LYS A 357 -25.35 1.50 -21.32
N LEU A 358 -26.47 1.03 -20.77
CA LEU A 358 -26.89 -0.37 -20.87
C LEU A 358 -27.06 -0.81 -22.33
N SER A 359 -27.72 0.01 -23.15
CA SER A 359 -27.93 -0.30 -24.57
C SER A 359 -26.61 -0.32 -25.37
N ALA A 360 -25.65 0.52 -24.99
CA ALA A 360 -24.32 0.56 -25.62
C ALA A 360 -23.47 -0.68 -25.31
N LEU A 361 -23.64 -1.29 -24.13
CA LEU A 361 -22.88 -2.46 -23.70
C LEU A 361 -23.28 -3.77 -24.41
N LYS A 362 -24.39 -3.79 -25.17
CA LYS A 362 -24.88 -4.96 -25.93
C LYS A 362 -24.77 -6.27 -25.14
N ILE A 363 -25.23 -6.26 -23.88
CA ILE A 363 -25.14 -7.43 -22.98
C ILE A 363 -25.74 -8.63 -23.71
N ALA A 364 -24.90 -9.60 -24.05
CA ALA A 364 -25.32 -10.80 -24.77
C ALA A 364 -26.32 -11.56 -23.90
N GLY A 365 -27.47 -11.92 -24.46
CA GLY A 365 -28.46 -12.71 -23.74
C GLY A 365 -27.87 -14.07 -23.39
N ASP A 366 -27.81 -14.39 -22.09
CA ASP A 366 -27.56 -15.75 -21.65
C ASP A 366 -28.75 -16.63 -22.08
N SER A 367 -28.47 -17.87 -22.48
CA SER A 367 -29.48 -18.86 -22.85
C SER A 367 -30.38 -19.27 -21.69
N ASP A 368 -29.92 -19.05 -20.45
CA ASP A 368 -30.70 -19.25 -19.23
C ASP A 368 -31.47 -17.96 -18.85
N PRO A 369 -32.81 -17.97 -18.87
CA PRO A 369 -33.63 -16.78 -18.60
C PRO A 369 -33.53 -16.27 -17.16
N GLU A 370 -33.26 -17.11 -16.15
CA GLU A 370 -33.10 -16.64 -14.77
C GLU A 370 -31.75 -15.93 -14.58
N ARG A 371 -30.69 -16.53 -15.14
CA ARG A 371 -29.35 -15.95 -15.10
C ARG A 371 -29.24 -14.66 -15.92
N ALA A 372 -29.96 -14.58 -17.04
CA ALA A 372 -30.03 -13.36 -17.84
C ALA A 372 -30.68 -12.18 -17.10
N ILE A 373 -31.68 -12.45 -16.23
CA ILE A 373 -32.30 -11.41 -15.38
C ILE A 373 -31.32 -10.92 -14.32
N GLU A 374 -30.60 -11.83 -13.67
CA GLU A 374 -29.62 -11.48 -12.63
C GLU A 374 -28.44 -10.68 -13.20
N ILE A 375 -27.86 -11.13 -14.33
CA ILE A 375 -26.78 -10.41 -15.04
C ILE A 375 -27.22 -9.00 -15.41
N ARG A 376 -28.46 -8.84 -15.87
CA ARG A 376 -29.00 -7.54 -16.24
C ARG A 376 -29.20 -6.65 -15.00
N ALA A 377 -29.71 -7.19 -13.90
CA ALA A 377 -29.87 -6.46 -12.65
C ALA A 377 -28.51 -6.01 -12.08
N ASP A 378 -27.48 -6.86 -12.14
CA ASP A 378 -26.13 -6.52 -11.72
C ASP A 378 -25.48 -5.47 -12.61
N ALA A 379 -25.67 -5.57 -13.94
CA ALA A 379 -25.23 -4.55 -14.88
C ALA A 379 -25.95 -3.21 -14.64
N GLU A 380 -27.27 -3.24 -14.41
CA GLU A 380 -28.07 -2.06 -14.05
C GLU A 380 -27.55 -1.39 -12.77
N ARG A 381 -27.22 -2.18 -11.72
CA ARG A 381 -26.62 -1.64 -10.48
C ARG A 381 -25.24 -1.05 -10.71
N ALA A 382 -24.38 -1.74 -11.45
CA ALA A 382 -23.02 -1.28 -11.72
C ALA A 382 -23.00 0.02 -12.55
N ILE A 383 -23.82 0.07 -13.61
CA ILE A 383 -23.95 1.25 -14.47
C ILE A 383 -24.65 2.38 -13.73
N GLY A 384 -25.66 2.07 -12.91
CA GLY A 384 -26.30 3.05 -12.03
C GLY A 384 -25.29 3.75 -11.13
N ARG A 385 -24.42 2.98 -10.45
CA ARG A 385 -23.33 3.55 -9.64
C ARG A 385 -22.40 4.43 -10.47
N GLN A 386 -21.97 3.98 -11.64
CA GLN A 386 -21.08 4.76 -12.50
C GLN A 386 -21.72 6.09 -12.97
N VAL A 387 -23.00 6.05 -13.38
CA VAL A 387 -23.72 7.27 -13.79
C VAL A 387 -23.87 8.22 -12.60
N MET A 388 -24.14 7.68 -11.41
CA MET A 388 -24.24 8.46 -10.19
C MET A 388 -22.91 9.16 -9.84
N GLU A 389 -21.80 8.44 -9.97
CA GLU A 389 -20.44 8.99 -9.78
C GLU A 389 -20.15 10.12 -10.77
N GLU A 390 -20.48 9.95 -12.05
CA GLU A 390 -20.27 10.99 -13.07
C GLU A 390 -21.10 12.25 -12.80
N ILE A 391 -22.37 12.09 -12.39
CA ILE A 391 -23.24 13.23 -12.03
C ILE A 391 -22.69 13.93 -10.79
N ASN A 392 -22.37 13.18 -9.74
CA ASN A 392 -21.76 13.72 -8.53
C ASN A 392 -20.50 14.51 -8.85
N GLN A 393 -19.62 13.94 -9.67
CA GLN A 393 -18.37 14.58 -10.06
C GLN A 393 -18.60 15.92 -10.79
N SER A 394 -19.58 15.99 -11.69
CA SER A 394 -19.97 17.25 -12.34
C SER A 394 -20.44 18.29 -11.32
N LEU A 395 -21.38 17.91 -10.45
CA LEU A 395 -21.97 18.81 -9.45
C LEU A 395 -20.92 19.32 -8.45
N PHE A 396 -20.05 18.43 -7.98
CA PHE A 396 -18.98 18.78 -7.05
C PHE A 396 -17.92 19.68 -7.69
N THR A 397 -17.63 19.49 -8.98
CA THR A 397 -16.67 20.35 -9.72
C THR A 397 -17.22 21.77 -9.83
N GLU A 398 -18.48 21.92 -10.25
CA GLU A 398 -19.15 23.23 -10.33
C GLU A 398 -19.18 23.96 -8.97
N LEU A 399 -19.52 23.24 -7.89
CA LEU A 399 -19.54 23.80 -6.54
C LEU A 399 -18.13 24.25 -6.12
N THR A 400 -17.13 23.42 -6.36
CA THR A 400 -15.74 23.71 -6.02
C THR A 400 -15.25 24.97 -6.74
N GLU A 401 -15.48 25.08 -8.05
CA GLU A 401 -15.11 26.28 -8.83
C GLU A 401 -15.81 27.55 -8.32
N LYS A 402 -17.10 27.47 -7.98
CA LYS A 402 -17.88 28.57 -7.41
C LYS A 402 -17.25 29.07 -6.11
N VAL A 403 -16.90 28.15 -5.21
CA VAL A 403 -16.32 28.48 -3.89
C VAL A 403 -14.89 29.00 -4.02
N LEU A 404 -14.05 28.37 -4.83
CA LEU A 404 -12.67 28.83 -5.08
C LEU A 404 -12.63 30.24 -5.69
N THR A 405 -13.57 30.54 -6.58
CA THR A 405 -13.72 31.87 -7.19
C THR A 405 -14.14 32.92 -6.16
N LYS A 406 -15.12 32.60 -5.31
CA LYS A 406 -15.56 33.49 -4.21
C LYS A 406 -14.41 33.81 -3.24
N GLN A 407 -13.60 32.82 -2.91
CA GLN A 407 -12.47 32.94 -1.98
C GLN A 407 -11.18 33.46 -2.64
N ARG A 408 -11.16 33.71 -3.96
CA ARG A 408 -10.01 34.18 -4.75
C ARG A 408 -8.75 33.29 -4.67
N ILE A 409 -8.95 31.98 -4.51
CA ILE A 409 -7.86 30.97 -4.40
C ILE A 409 -7.76 30.08 -5.64
N ASN A 410 -8.44 30.44 -6.73
CA ASN A 410 -8.47 29.65 -7.97
C ASN A 410 -7.08 29.43 -8.59
N SER A 411 -6.11 30.31 -8.31
CA SER A 411 -4.72 30.17 -8.74
C SER A 411 -4.00 28.98 -8.10
N LEU A 412 -4.49 28.42 -6.99
CA LEU A 412 -3.90 27.25 -6.33
C LEU A 412 -4.30 25.92 -7.02
N MET A 413 -5.30 25.94 -7.91
CA MET A 413 -5.80 24.79 -8.66
C MET A 413 -5.30 24.77 -10.11
N THR A 414 -4.38 25.65 -10.48
CA THR A 414 -3.73 25.58 -11.79
C THR A 414 -2.81 24.36 -11.89
N PRO A 415 -2.44 23.92 -13.11
CA PRO A 415 -1.38 22.95 -13.29
C PRO A 415 -0.14 23.37 -12.48
N TYR A 416 0.33 22.44 -11.65
CA TYR A 416 1.40 22.69 -10.69
C TYR A 416 2.77 22.31 -11.27
N TRP A 417 2.80 21.26 -12.10
CA TRP A 417 4.01 20.72 -12.73
C TRP A 417 4.25 21.24 -14.13
#